data_AF-A0A2D4SBJ2-F1
#
_entry.id   AF-A0A2D4SBJ2-F1
#
_cell.length_a   1.000
_cell.length_b   1.000
_cell.length_c   1.000
_cell.angle_alpha   90.00
_cell.angle_beta   90.00
_cell.angle_gamma   90.00
#
_symmetry.space_group_name_H-M   'P 1'
#
loop_
_entity.id
_entity.type
_entity.pdbx_description
1 polymer ?
#
loop_
_entity_poly.entity_id
_entity_poly.type
_entity_poly.pdbx_seq_one_letter_code
_entity_poly.pdbx_strand_id
1 'polypeptide(L)'
;MNALVGHFYRSTLDISLPEYRTAMLREVQKLISFDAGLWATSSEYSGRFHSLSLLGLDDGFGQRLQHDRNARPILTAIHRQTSTVRPQAEILPDADFYASPIFERLCQPFGIRQLVGSARRQPESGLHAMVGLFRFDQRQPFTQDDRRIISHLIFHLMNAGAMATSIYLQKNSRNDGRHGSVVCDSLGFHYGFDRDFGRLMREHFPAWDGGPLPFDLPERRDQTSFAREGLRFRQEPLGDLIHLSAWRNGPLDTLTAREREIVVSVCRGLSYKEVARPLGIAPSTVSNHLYRVFEKLGITSRTELAKLVSETVRLH
;
A
#
# COMPACT_ATOMS: atom_id res chain seq x y z
N MET A 1 -15.79 -6.43 23.96
CA MET A 1 -14.47 -5.83 23.63
C MET A 1 -13.43 -6.88 23.21
N ASN A 2 -13.02 -7.84 24.05
CA ASN A 2 -11.97 -8.83 23.69
C ASN A 2 -12.29 -9.67 22.45
N ALA A 3 -13.55 -10.07 22.26
CA ALA A 3 -13.99 -10.79 21.06
C ALA A 3 -13.79 -9.98 19.77
N LEU A 4 -14.05 -8.67 19.82
CA LEU A 4 -13.88 -7.75 18.71
C LEU A 4 -12.40 -7.52 18.39
N VAL A 5 -11.56 -7.34 19.42
CA VAL A 5 -10.10 -7.26 19.25
C VAL A 5 -9.57 -8.52 18.57
N GLY A 6 -9.97 -9.71 19.05
CA GLY A 6 -9.60 -10.97 18.40
C GLY A 6 -10.11 -11.08 16.97
N HIS A 7 -11.28 -10.52 16.67
CA HIS A 7 -11.82 -10.46 15.31
C HIS A 7 -10.98 -9.57 14.38
N PHE A 8 -10.48 -8.42 14.84
CA PHE A 8 -9.59 -7.57 14.03
C PHE A 8 -8.38 -8.36 13.51
N TYR A 9 -7.68 -9.04 14.41
CA TYR A 9 -6.49 -9.82 14.05
C TYR A 9 -6.83 -11.03 13.18
N ARG A 10 -7.90 -11.79 13.48
CA ARG A 10 -8.28 -12.94 12.63
C ARG A 10 -8.69 -12.53 11.21
N SER A 11 -9.41 -11.41 11.07
CA SER A 11 -9.90 -10.93 9.77
C SER A 11 -8.79 -10.57 8.79
N THR A 12 -7.55 -10.37 9.25
CA THR A 12 -6.37 -10.17 8.38
C THR A 12 -6.08 -11.37 7.47
N LEU A 13 -6.60 -12.54 7.80
CA LEU A 13 -6.43 -13.75 7.00
C LEU A 13 -7.46 -13.84 5.87
N ASP A 14 -8.63 -13.26 6.06
CA ASP A 14 -9.82 -13.48 5.21
C ASP A 14 -10.21 -12.25 4.38
N ILE A 15 -9.87 -11.04 4.83
CA ILE A 15 -10.21 -9.79 4.15
C ILE A 15 -8.99 -9.27 3.37
N SER A 16 -9.23 -8.82 2.13
CA SER A 16 -8.18 -8.23 1.30
C SER A 16 -7.64 -6.94 1.91
N LEU A 17 -6.33 -6.66 1.72
CA LEU A 17 -5.70 -5.47 2.29
C LEU A 17 -6.40 -4.14 1.91
N PRO A 18 -6.84 -3.93 0.65
CA PRO A 18 -7.55 -2.71 0.27
C PRO A 18 -8.88 -2.50 1.02
N GLU A 19 -9.58 -3.58 1.34
CA GLU A 19 -10.91 -3.53 1.97
C GLU A 19 -10.83 -3.53 3.50
N TYR A 20 -9.71 -4.00 4.05
CA TYR A 20 -9.54 -4.26 5.48
C TYR A 20 -9.91 -3.07 6.36
N ARG A 21 -9.38 -1.87 6.04
CA ARG A 21 -9.59 -0.67 6.88
C ARG A 21 -11.06 -0.29 6.98
N THR A 22 -11.77 -0.20 5.86
CA THR A 22 -13.19 0.14 5.84
C THR A 22 -14.04 -0.96 6.48
N ALA A 23 -13.68 -2.24 6.27
CA ALA A 23 -14.37 -3.36 6.91
C ALA A 23 -14.25 -3.28 8.44
N MET A 24 -13.05 -3.01 8.97
CA MET A 24 -12.85 -2.91 10.41
C MET A 24 -13.52 -1.67 11.02
N LEU A 25 -13.61 -0.55 10.29
CA LEU A 25 -14.44 0.58 10.75
C LEU A 25 -15.91 0.19 10.92
N ARG A 26 -16.47 -0.64 10.02
CA ARG A 26 -17.85 -1.17 10.17
C ARG A 26 -17.98 -2.09 11.38
N GLU A 27 -16.96 -2.87 11.69
CA GLU A 27 -16.95 -3.70 12.91
C GLU A 27 -16.94 -2.85 14.19
N VAL A 28 -16.26 -1.69 14.17
CA VAL A 28 -16.33 -0.73 15.29
C VAL A 28 -17.72 -0.10 15.41
N GLN A 29 -18.41 0.20 14.30
CA GLN A 29 -19.79 0.75 14.32
C GLN A 29 -20.78 -0.15 15.07
N LYS A 30 -20.54 -1.47 15.12
CA LYS A 30 -21.41 -2.42 15.85
C LYS A 30 -21.33 -2.25 17.38
N LEU A 31 -20.26 -1.63 17.88
CA LEU A 31 -20.03 -1.45 19.31
C LEU A 31 -20.20 0.01 19.75
N ILE A 32 -19.85 0.96 18.89
CA ILE A 32 -19.93 2.40 19.18
C ILE A 32 -20.70 3.06 18.06
N SER A 33 -21.77 3.77 18.41
CA SER A 33 -22.56 4.51 17.42
C SER A 33 -21.75 5.67 16.85
N PHE A 34 -21.60 5.71 15.52
CA PHE A 34 -21.09 6.84 14.76
C PHE A 34 -21.58 6.76 13.31
N ASP A 35 -21.74 7.91 12.67
CA ASP A 35 -22.32 8.01 11.32
C ASP A 35 -21.26 7.83 10.22
N ALA A 36 -20.03 8.29 10.50
CA ALA A 36 -18.93 8.21 9.55
C ALA A 36 -17.58 7.95 10.22
N GLY A 37 -16.65 7.37 9.46
CA GLY A 37 -15.31 7.03 9.90
C GLY A 37 -14.24 7.31 8.85
N LEU A 38 -13.04 7.52 9.35
CA LEU A 38 -11.82 7.83 8.63
C LEU A 38 -10.74 6.89 9.13
N TRP A 39 -10.02 6.24 8.23
CA TRP A 39 -8.72 5.66 8.53
C TRP A 39 -7.72 6.12 7.48
N ALA A 40 -6.78 6.95 7.90
CA ALA A 40 -5.73 7.45 7.03
C ALA A 40 -4.33 7.10 7.55
N THR A 41 -3.36 7.10 6.65
CA THR A 41 -1.96 7.05 7.02
C THR A 41 -1.23 8.22 6.35
N SER A 42 -0.30 8.83 7.06
CA SER A 42 0.50 9.97 6.59
C SER A 42 1.91 9.93 7.15
N SER A 43 2.86 10.59 6.51
CA SER A 43 4.14 10.93 7.16
C SER A 43 4.04 12.25 7.92
N GLU A 44 4.86 12.38 8.96
CA GLU A 44 4.93 13.58 9.82
C GLU A 44 5.26 14.87 9.04
N TYR A 45 5.92 14.75 7.88
CA TYR A 45 6.47 15.88 7.11
C TYR A 45 5.66 16.26 5.86
N SER A 46 4.85 15.35 5.30
CA SER A 46 4.21 15.61 3.99
C SER A 46 2.98 16.50 4.09
N GLY A 47 2.30 16.54 5.25
CA GLY A 47 1.02 17.21 5.42
C GLY A 47 -0.07 16.69 4.46
N ARG A 48 0.12 15.49 3.89
CA ARG A 48 -0.78 14.79 2.97
C ARG A 48 -1.04 13.38 3.49
N PHE A 49 -2.23 12.87 3.19
CA PHE A 49 -2.55 11.47 3.45
C PHE A 49 -2.03 10.61 2.30
N HIS A 50 -1.22 9.61 2.66
CA HIS A 50 -0.65 8.60 1.78
C HIS A 50 -1.69 7.55 1.39
N SER A 51 -2.58 7.27 2.32
CA SER A 51 -3.71 6.36 2.13
C SER A 51 -4.90 6.87 2.93
N LEU A 52 -6.10 6.67 2.41
CA LEU A 52 -7.33 7.22 2.97
C LEU A 52 -8.50 6.28 2.71
N SER A 53 -9.03 5.69 3.78
CA SER A 53 -10.26 4.92 3.76
C SER A 53 -11.37 5.66 4.49
N LEU A 54 -12.52 5.78 3.84
CA LEU A 54 -13.70 6.47 4.36
C LEU A 54 -14.87 5.48 4.52
N LEU A 55 -15.66 5.71 5.56
CA LEU A 55 -16.92 5.03 5.82
C LEU A 55 -18.00 6.10 6.07
N GLY A 56 -19.11 6.05 5.34
CA GLY A 56 -20.21 7.02 5.50
C GLY A 56 -19.90 8.43 4.98
N LEU A 57 -18.78 8.64 4.30
CA LEU A 57 -18.37 9.88 3.63
C LEU A 57 -17.88 9.56 2.21
N ASP A 58 -18.02 10.53 1.31
CA ASP A 58 -17.58 10.41 -0.09
C ASP A 58 -16.15 10.92 -0.31
N ASP A 59 -15.64 10.71 -1.53
CA ASP A 59 -14.31 11.17 -1.93
C ASP A 59 -14.17 12.70 -1.91
N GLY A 60 -15.28 13.45 -1.97
CA GLY A 60 -15.29 14.90 -1.84
C GLY A 60 -14.79 15.35 -0.47
N PHE A 61 -15.12 14.60 0.59
CA PHE A 61 -14.55 14.83 1.93
C PHE A 61 -13.04 14.59 1.92
N GLY A 62 -12.61 13.47 1.36
CA GLY A 62 -11.19 13.10 1.29
C GLY A 62 -10.35 14.12 0.54
N GLN A 63 -10.83 14.57 -0.62
CA GLN A 63 -10.17 15.62 -1.41
C GLN A 63 -10.06 16.93 -0.63
N ARG A 64 -11.11 17.37 0.06
CA ARG A 64 -11.05 18.59 0.88
C ARG A 64 -10.10 18.44 2.06
N LEU A 65 -10.17 17.32 2.77
CA LEU A 65 -9.30 17.03 3.90
C LEU A 65 -7.81 17.08 3.52
N GLN A 66 -7.46 16.60 2.32
CA GLN A 66 -6.08 16.64 1.82
C GLN A 66 -5.58 18.06 1.43
N HIS A 67 -6.48 18.95 1.01
CA HIS A 67 -6.10 20.27 0.50
C HIS A 67 -6.33 21.42 1.48
N ASP A 68 -7.16 21.22 2.51
CA ASP A 68 -7.48 22.26 3.49
C ASP A 68 -6.36 22.44 4.51
N ARG A 69 -5.59 23.52 4.36
CA ARG A 69 -4.53 23.90 5.30
C ARG A 69 -5.06 24.20 6.71
N ASN A 70 -6.34 24.56 6.85
CA ASN A 70 -6.98 24.83 8.14
C ASN A 70 -7.26 23.54 8.93
N ALA A 71 -7.19 22.36 8.30
CA ALA A 71 -7.27 21.10 9.00
C ALA A 71 -5.99 20.77 9.80
N ARG A 72 -4.86 21.41 9.49
CA ARG A 72 -3.56 21.08 10.11
C ARG A 72 -3.55 21.18 11.64
N PRO A 73 -4.07 22.24 12.29
CA PRO A 73 -4.02 22.34 13.75
C PRO A 73 -4.70 21.17 14.47
N ILE A 74 -5.90 20.75 14.03
CA ILE A 74 -6.60 19.62 14.64
C ILE A 74 -5.88 18.30 14.36
N LEU A 75 -5.37 18.11 13.14
CA LEU A 75 -4.63 16.91 12.75
C LEU A 75 -3.31 16.80 13.54
N THR A 76 -2.61 17.91 13.75
CA THR A 76 -1.42 18.00 14.59
C THR A 76 -1.75 17.72 16.05
N ALA A 77 -2.86 18.25 16.56
CA ALA A 77 -3.30 17.97 17.93
C ALA A 77 -3.63 16.48 18.13
N ILE A 78 -4.32 15.84 17.18
CA ILE A 78 -4.59 14.40 17.19
C ILE A 78 -3.29 13.60 17.09
N HIS A 79 -2.32 14.02 16.26
CA HIS A 79 -0.99 13.39 16.16
C HIS A 79 -0.21 13.39 17.47
N ARG A 80 -0.35 14.44 18.28
CA ARG A 80 0.32 14.54 19.59
C ARG A 80 -0.33 13.67 20.67
N GLN A 81 -1.48 13.04 20.40
CA GLN A 81 -2.15 12.15 21.34
C GLN A 81 -1.52 10.76 21.32
N THR A 82 -0.53 10.54 22.17
CA THR A 82 0.21 9.27 22.24
C THR A 82 -0.39 8.26 23.22
N SER A 83 -1.39 8.60 24.03
CA SER A 83 -1.90 7.68 25.07
C SER A 83 -3.40 7.81 25.37
N THR A 84 -3.99 8.98 25.14
CA THR A 84 -5.39 9.26 25.47
C THR A 84 -6.10 9.91 24.30
N VAL A 85 -7.24 9.33 23.92
CA VAL A 85 -8.13 9.91 22.91
C VAL A 85 -8.90 11.06 23.54
N ARG A 86 -8.63 12.28 23.10
CA ARG A 86 -9.34 13.47 23.57
C ARG A 86 -10.40 13.88 22.54
N PRO A 87 -11.63 14.20 22.96
CA PRO A 87 -12.65 14.71 22.05
C PRO A 87 -12.20 16.05 21.47
N GLN A 88 -12.74 16.43 20.32
CA GLN A 88 -12.46 17.76 19.76
C GLN A 88 -12.72 18.86 20.79
N ALA A 89 -13.81 18.79 21.57
CA ALA A 89 -14.14 19.78 22.62
C ALA A 89 -13.01 20.01 23.66
N GLU A 90 -12.13 19.03 23.89
CA GLU A 90 -11.00 19.17 24.82
C GLU A 90 -9.72 19.69 24.16
N ILE A 91 -9.62 19.55 22.83
CA ILE A 91 -8.53 20.07 22.01
C ILE A 91 -8.83 21.52 21.61
N LEU A 92 -10.08 21.77 21.25
CA LEU A 92 -10.65 23.03 20.78
C LEU A 92 -12.09 23.07 21.33
N PRO A 93 -12.40 23.89 22.34
CA PRO A 93 -13.74 24.00 22.91
C PRO A 93 -14.82 24.17 21.84
N ASP A 94 -16.04 23.68 22.10
CA ASP A 94 -17.13 23.67 21.10
C ASP A 94 -17.40 25.06 20.50
N ALA A 95 -17.40 26.11 21.32
CA ALA A 95 -17.59 27.48 20.84
C ALA A 95 -16.53 27.87 19.79
N ASP A 96 -15.27 27.53 20.04
CA ASP A 96 -14.15 27.83 19.15
C ASP A 96 -14.18 26.93 17.91
N PHE A 97 -14.56 25.66 18.07
CA PHE A 97 -14.66 24.72 16.96
C PHE A 97 -15.77 25.09 16.00
N TYR A 98 -16.99 25.34 16.47
CA TYR A 98 -18.10 25.71 15.60
C TYR A 98 -17.92 27.08 14.94
N ALA A 99 -17.10 27.96 15.53
CA ALA A 99 -16.69 29.24 14.93
C ALA A 99 -15.45 29.12 14.01
N SER A 100 -14.82 27.93 13.91
CA SER A 100 -13.55 27.78 13.21
C SER A 100 -13.71 27.58 11.70
N PRO A 101 -12.71 28.01 10.90
CA PRO A 101 -12.67 27.73 9.46
C PRO A 101 -12.66 26.24 9.13
N ILE A 102 -12.12 25.38 10.01
CA ILE A 102 -12.15 23.93 9.79
C ILE A 102 -13.58 23.39 9.88
N PHE A 103 -14.38 23.86 10.84
CA PHE A 103 -15.77 23.43 10.93
C PHE A 103 -16.55 23.87 9.70
N GLU A 104 -16.48 25.16 9.34
CA GLU A 104 -17.20 25.73 8.20
C GLU A 104 -16.85 25.06 6.86
N ARG A 105 -15.56 24.80 6.62
CA ARG A 105 -15.07 24.36 5.30
C ARG A 105 -14.99 22.85 5.14
N LEU A 106 -14.74 22.12 6.23
CA LEU A 106 -14.50 20.68 6.21
C LEU A 106 -15.58 19.88 6.94
N CYS A 107 -16.11 20.30 8.08
CA CYS A 107 -17.06 19.50 8.84
C CYS A 107 -18.51 19.74 8.40
N GLN A 108 -18.93 21.01 8.38
CA GLN A 108 -20.29 21.45 8.08
C GLN A 108 -20.80 20.97 6.71
N PRO A 109 -20.02 21.01 5.61
CA PRO A 109 -20.51 20.58 4.30
C PRO A 109 -20.85 19.09 4.22
N PHE A 110 -20.30 18.29 5.15
CA PHE A 110 -20.52 16.84 5.23
C PHE A 110 -21.35 16.45 6.45
N GLY A 111 -21.97 17.42 7.12
CA GLY A 111 -22.84 17.18 8.27
C GLY A 111 -22.11 16.77 9.55
N ILE A 112 -20.78 16.79 9.59
CA ILE A 112 -20.00 16.40 10.78
C ILE A 112 -20.22 17.44 11.89
N ARG A 113 -20.74 17.00 13.04
CA ARG A 113 -20.98 17.85 14.22
C ARG A 113 -20.11 17.49 15.40
N GLN A 114 -19.71 16.24 15.51
CA GLN A 114 -18.87 15.71 16.57
C GLN A 114 -17.77 14.88 15.94
N LEU A 115 -16.55 15.00 16.47
CA LEU A 115 -15.43 14.19 16.01
C LEU A 115 -14.55 13.77 17.18
N VAL A 116 -14.01 12.56 17.03
CA VAL A 116 -13.00 12.00 17.91
C VAL A 116 -12.01 11.23 17.06
N GLY A 117 -10.73 11.29 17.41
CA GLY A 117 -9.73 10.58 16.64
C GLY A 117 -8.47 10.33 17.44
N SER A 118 -7.67 9.40 16.96
CA SER A 118 -6.36 9.09 17.52
C SER A 118 -5.42 8.79 16.38
N ALA A 119 -4.16 9.18 16.55
CA ALA A 119 -3.09 8.87 15.62
C ALA A 119 -1.93 8.19 16.35
N ARG A 120 -1.26 7.27 15.68
CA ARG A 120 -0.09 6.57 16.20
C ARG A 120 0.97 6.41 15.14
N ARG A 121 2.22 6.63 15.56
CA ARG A 121 3.39 6.29 14.77
C ARG A 121 3.59 4.78 14.75
N GLN A 122 3.72 4.23 13.56
CA GLN A 122 4.09 2.85 13.30
C GLN A 122 5.61 2.74 13.42
N PRO A 123 6.14 1.86 14.30
CA PRO A 123 7.58 1.74 14.52
C PRO A 123 8.35 1.38 13.24
N GLU A 124 7.82 0.45 12.44
CA GLU A 124 8.55 -0.13 11.30
C GLU A 124 8.68 0.83 10.11
N SER A 125 7.61 1.57 9.79
CA SER A 125 7.58 2.48 8.63
C SER A 125 7.87 3.93 9.00
N GLY A 126 7.74 4.28 10.29
CA GLY A 126 7.71 5.66 10.75
C GLY A 126 6.48 6.45 10.31
N LEU A 127 5.52 5.82 9.63
CA LEU A 127 4.26 6.43 9.23
C LEU A 127 3.33 6.60 10.42
N HIS A 128 2.45 7.59 10.34
CA HIS A 128 1.41 7.82 11.32
C HIS A 128 0.08 7.32 10.77
N ALA A 129 -0.47 6.28 11.39
CA ALA A 129 -1.84 5.86 11.15
C ALA A 129 -2.77 6.71 12.02
N MET A 130 -3.91 7.14 11.48
CA MET A 130 -4.94 7.89 12.19
C MET A 130 -6.31 7.27 11.92
N VAL A 131 -7.09 7.14 12.99
CA VAL A 131 -8.50 6.78 12.92
C VAL A 131 -9.33 7.92 13.50
N GLY A 132 -10.33 8.38 12.74
CA GLY A 132 -11.30 9.39 13.15
C GLY A 132 -12.72 8.85 13.03
N LEU A 133 -13.55 9.13 14.03
CA LEU A 133 -14.97 8.77 14.06
C LEU A 133 -15.80 10.05 14.19
N PHE A 134 -16.93 10.09 13.47
CA PHE A 134 -17.75 11.28 13.32
C PHE A 134 -19.22 10.98 13.64
N ARG A 135 -19.88 11.91 14.32
CA ARG A 135 -21.34 11.93 14.44
C ARG A 135 -21.90 13.20 13.80
N PHE A 136 -23.08 13.07 13.20
CA PHE A 136 -23.81 14.15 12.55
C PHE A 136 -24.82 14.82 13.47
N ASP A 137 -25.16 14.21 14.60
CA ASP A 137 -25.98 14.80 15.65
C ASP A 137 -25.12 15.41 16.76
N GLN A 138 -25.18 16.74 16.90
CA GLN A 138 -24.50 17.48 17.96
C GLN A 138 -25.00 17.10 19.37
N ARG A 139 -26.23 16.58 19.49
CA ARG A 139 -26.86 16.25 20.78
C ARG A 139 -26.36 14.91 21.35
N GLN A 140 -25.55 14.17 20.60
CA GLN A 140 -25.00 12.89 20.99
C GLN A 140 -23.47 12.95 21.06
N PRO A 141 -22.88 13.69 22.02
CA PRO A 141 -21.43 13.76 22.17
C PRO A 141 -20.84 12.39 22.52
N PHE A 142 -19.58 12.17 22.13
CA PHE A 142 -18.85 10.96 22.55
C PHE A 142 -18.66 10.99 24.07
N THR A 143 -19.24 10.02 24.76
CA THR A 143 -19.20 9.93 26.23
C THR A 143 -17.80 9.59 26.75
N GLN A 144 -17.58 9.67 28.06
CA GLN A 144 -16.31 9.21 28.65
C GLN A 144 -16.08 7.70 28.41
N ASP A 145 -17.15 6.91 28.45
CA ASP A 145 -17.10 5.47 28.17
C ASP A 145 -16.81 5.19 26.70
N ASP A 146 -17.46 5.91 25.77
CA ASP A 146 -17.14 5.84 24.33
C ASP A 146 -15.64 6.05 24.13
N ARG A 147 -15.07 7.12 24.71
CA ARG A 147 -13.65 7.46 24.57
C ARG A 147 -12.73 6.39 25.11
N ARG A 148 -13.05 5.80 26.27
CA ARG A 148 -12.27 4.70 26.85
C ARG A 148 -12.27 3.48 25.91
N ILE A 149 -13.42 3.12 25.36
CA ILE A 149 -13.54 2.00 24.43
C ILE A 149 -12.80 2.31 23.12
N ILE A 150 -13.01 3.49 22.53
CA ILE A 150 -12.33 3.96 21.31
C ILE A 150 -10.82 3.92 21.50
N SER A 151 -10.30 4.44 22.61
CA SER A 151 -8.86 4.48 22.89
C SER A 151 -8.22 3.08 22.91
N HIS A 152 -8.91 2.09 23.49
CA HIS A 152 -8.43 0.71 23.48
C HIS A 152 -8.59 0.05 22.11
N LEU A 153 -9.73 0.24 21.43
CA LEU A 153 -9.98 -0.39 20.14
C LEU A 153 -9.07 0.14 19.04
N ILE A 154 -8.88 1.47 18.94
CA ILE A 154 -8.05 2.07 17.90
C ILE A 154 -6.61 1.54 17.97
N PHE A 155 -6.07 1.32 19.17
CA PHE A 155 -4.74 0.72 19.33
C PHE A 155 -4.66 -0.65 18.65
N HIS A 156 -5.61 -1.55 18.95
CA HIS A 156 -5.64 -2.88 18.34
C HIS A 156 -5.97 -2.84 16.85
N LEU A 157 -6.85 -1.93 16.44
CA LEU A 157 -7.25 -1.71 15.07
C LEU A 157 -6.04 -1.33 14.22
N MET A 158 -5.26 -0.32 14.63
CA MET A 158 -4.06 0.12 13.92
C MET A 158 -2.99 -0.98 13.85
N ASN A 159 -2.77 -1.72 14.95
CA ASN A 159 -1.83 -2.83 14.98
C ASN A 159 -2.27 -3.98 14.06
N ALA A 160 -3.57 -4.29 14.03
CA ALA A 160 -4.11 -5.30 13.15
C ALA A 160 -4.01 -4.87 11.67
N GLY A 161 -4.14 -3.57 11.38
CA GLY A 161 -3.87 -3.01 10.05
C GLY A 161 -2.40 -3.18 9.62
N ALA A 162 -1.45 -2.87 10.50
CA ALA A 162 -0.02 -3.13 10.24
C ALA A 162 0.24 -4.64 10.03
N MET A 163 -0.38 -5.49 10.85
CA MET A 163 -0.30 -6.94 10.70
C MET A 163 -0.89 -7.44 9.38
N ALA A 164 -1.99 -6.84 8.90
CA ALA A 164 -2.61 -7.18 7.62
C ALA A 164 -1.62 -6.95 6.46
N THR A 165 -0.85 -5.86 6.49
CA THR A 165 0.20 -5.60 5.51
C THR A 165 1.31 -6.66 5.59
N SER A 166 1.76 -7.00 6.80
CA SER A 166 2.79 -8.04 7.01
C SER A 166 2.33 -9.42 6.51
N ILE A 167 1.08 -9.80 6.78
CA ILE A 167 0.49 -11.05 6.30
C ILE A 167 0.35 -11.05 4.78
N TYR A 168 -0.08 -9.93 4.19
CA TYR A 168 -0.14 -9.77 2.74
C TYR A 168 1.24 -9.99 2.11
N LEU A 169 2.27 -9.32 2.63
CA LEU A 169 3.65 -9.48 2.16
C LEU A 169 4.14 -10.92 2.34
N GLN A 170 3.81 -11.58 3.46
CA GLN A 170 4.20 -12.97 3.67
C GLN A 170 3.52 -13.94 2.69
N LYS A 171 2.25 -13.72 2.37
CA LYS A 171 1.49 -14.54 1.40
C LYS A 171 1.95 -14.31 -0.04
N ASN A 172 2.36 -13.09 -0.37
CA ASN A 172 2.70 -12.69 -1.73
C ASN A 172 4.20 -12.65 -2.01
N SER A 173 5.05 -12.76 -0.99
CA SER A 173 6.50 -12.86 -1.16
C SER A 173 6.89 -14.23 -1.71
N ARG A 174 7.80 -14.22 -2.69
CA ARG A 174 8.33 -15.44 -3.30
C ARG A 174 9.28 -16.21 -2.39
N ASN A 175 9.94 -15.53 -1.43
CA ASN A 175 10.94 -16.12 -0.52
C ASN A 175 12.01 -16.98 -1.23
N ASP A 176 12.36 -16.63 -2.47
CA ASP A 176 13.33 -17.36 -3.29
C ASP A 176 14.75 -16.77 -3.19
N GLY A 177 14.92 -15.74 -2.36
CA GLY A 177 16.17 -15.04 -2.17
C GLY A 177 16.61 -14.18 -3.35
N ARG A 178 15.75 -13.96 -4.35
CA ARG A 178 16.07 -13.18 -5.56
C ARG A 178 15.04 -12.09 -5.84
N HIS A 179 13.80 -12.28 -5.40
CA HIS A 179 12.73 -11.31 -5.51
C HIS A 179 12.36 -10.79 -4.12
N GLY A 180 12.30 -9.47 -3.98
CA GLY A 180 11.80 -8.79 -2.79
C GLY A 180 10.47 -8.10 -3.07
N SER A 181 9.64 -7.96 -2.04
CA SER A 181 8.33 -7.30 -2.10
C SER A 181 8.22 -6.16 -1.08
N VAL A 182 7.57 -5.08 -1.48
CA VAL A 182 7.19 -3.94 -0.61
C VAL A 182 5.77 -3.50 -0.90
N VAL A 183 5.04 -3.07 0.13
CA VAL A 183 3.80 -2.32 -0.02
C VAL A 183 4.12 -0.86 0.23
N CYS A 184 3.79 0.03 -0.70
CA CYS A 184 4.04 1.47 -0.58
C CYS A 184 2.92 2.31 -1.18
N ASP A 185 2.93 3.62 -0.93
CA ASP A 185 2.07 4.57 -1.63
C ASP A 185 2.71 5.07 -2.92
N SER A 186 2.03 5.97 -3.64
CA SER A 186 2.54 6.59 -4.86
C SER A 186 3.72 7.54 -4.65
N LEU A 187 3.99 7.95 -3.41
CA LEU A 187 5.09 8.83 -3.03
C LEU A 187 6.32 8.04 -2.54
N GLY A 188 6.27 6.70 -2.59
CA GLY A 188 7.35 5.82 -2.17
C GLY A 188 7.45 5.59 -0.65
N PHE A 189 6.47 6.05 0.15
CA PHE A 189 6.43 5.69 1.56
C PHE A 189 5.93 4.25 1.70
N HIS A 190 6.72 3.40 2.36
CA HIS A 190 6.36 1.98 2.52
C HIS A 190 5.58 1.72 3.82
N TYR A 191 4.71 0.73 3.75
CA TYR A 191 3.88 0.21 4.85
C TYR A 191 4.46 -1.09 5.43
N GLY A 192 5.58 -1.54 4.87
CA GLY A 192 6.24 -2.80 5.15
C GLY A 192 6.89 -3.37 3.91
N PHE A 193 7.95 -4.13 4.11
CA PHE A 193 8.67 -4.87 3.06
C PHE A 193 9.17 -6.20 3.60
N ASP A 194 9.38 -7.17 2.71
CA ASP A 194 10.00 -8.43 3.09
C ASP A 194 11.53 -8.32 3.21
N ARG A 195 12.13 -9.34 3.83
CA ARG A 195 13.59 -9.39 4.06
C ARG A 195 14.39 -9.26 2.77
N ASP A 196 13.91 -9.84 1.67
CA ASP A 196 14.64 -9.87 0.40
C ASP A 196 14.61 -8.50 -0.28
N PHE A 197 13.51 -7.76 -0.18
CA PHE A 197 13.43 -6.37 -0.62
C PHE A 197 14.41 -5.51 0.16
N GLY A 198 14.42 -5.61 1.48
CA GLY A 198 15.32 -4.86 2.34
C GLY A 198 16.80 -5.15 2.06
N ARG A 199 17.14 -6.37 1.62
CA ARG A 199 18.49 -6.74 1.18
C ARG A 199 18.82 -6.13 -0.18
N LEU A 200 17.98 -6.33 -1.19
CA LEU A 200 18.17 -5.79 -2.54
C LEU A 200 18.34 -4.27 -2.52
N MET A 201 17.49 -3.58 -1.77
CA MET A 201 17.55 -2.13 -1.63
C MET A 201 18.84 -1.65 -0.97
N ARG A 202 19.31 -2.28 0.12
CA ARG A 202 20.58 -1.89 0.76
C ARG A 202 21.80 -2.19 -0.11
N GLU A 203 21.75 -3.24 -0.93
CA GLU A 203 22.82 -3.59 -1.86
C GLU A 203 22.95 -2.59 -3.02
N HIS A 204 21.81 -2.11 -3.55
CA HIS A 204 21.78 -1.23 -4.74
C HIS A 204 21.60 0.26 -4.40
N PHE A 205 21.14 0.58 -3.20
CA PHE A 205 21.00 1.93 -2.65
C PHE A 205 21.65 1.99 -1.25
N PRO A 206 22.99 2.06 -1.15
CA PRO A 206 23.69 1.94 0.14
C PRO A 206 23.36 3.03 1.17
N ALA A 207 22.88 4.20 0.72
CA ALA A 207 22.44 5.30 1.58
C ALA A 207 21.01 5.12 2.13
N TRP A 208 20.26 4.11 1.67
CA TRP A 208 18.91 3.87 2.13
C TRP A 208 18.92 3.23 3.52
N ASP A 209 18.30 3.92 4.47
CA ASP A 209 18.24 3.57 5.90
C ASP A 209 16.98 2.79 6.28
N GLY A 210 16.17 2.40 5.28
CA GLY A 210 14.85 1.81 5.50
C GLY A 210 13.73 2.84 5.59
N GLY A 211 13.99 4.12 5.31
CA GLY A 211 12.97 5.16 5.12
C GLY A 211 12.18 5.01 3.80
N PRO A 212 11.60 6.09 3.27
CA PRO A 212 10.91 6.08 1.97
C PRO A 212 11.81 5.53 0.85
N LEU A 213 11.20 5.04 -0.23
CA LEU A 213 11.94 4.57 -1.39
C LEU A 213 12.84 5.72 -1.93
N PRO A 214 14.11 5.44 -2.25
CA PRO A 214 15.09 6.46 -2.65
C PRO A 214 14.92 6.94 -4.10
N PHE A 215 13.73 6.78 -4.67
CA PHE A 215 13.39 7.17 -6.04
C PHE A 215 11.88 7.40 -6.18
N ASP A 216 11.51 8.24 -7.13
CA ASP A 216 10.11 8.46 -7.50
C ASP A 216 9.56 7.26 -8.29
N LEU A 217 8.31 6.91 -8.00
CA LEU A 217 7.58 5.89 -8.74
C LEU A 217 7.01 6.49 -10.03
N PRO A 218 7.26 5.88 -11.21
CA PRO A 218 6.64 6.34 -12.45
C PRO A 218 5.10 6.23 -12.36
N GLU A 219 4.40 7.11 -13.06
CA GLU A 219 2.94 7.03 -13.15
C GLU A 219 2.53 5.68 -13.76
N ARG A 220 1.63 4.97 -13.08
CA ARG A 220 1.22 3.61 -13.46
C ARG A 220 0.61 3.51 -14.86
N ARG A 221 -0.03 4.58 -15.35
CA ARG A 221 -0.60 4.62 -16.70
C ARG A 221 0.47 4.45 -17.77
N ASP A 222 1.70 4.84 -17.45
CA ASP A 222 2.79 4.85 -18.40
C ASP A 222 3.56 3.53 -18.37
N GLN A 223 3.82 2.98 -17.18
CA GLN A 223 4.72 1.82 -17.02
C GLN A 223 4.36 0.93 -15.83
N THR A 224 4.08 -0.36 -16.08
CA THR A 224 3.88 -1.39 -15.04
C THR A 224 5.19 -2.01 -14.54
N SER A 225 6.30 -1.78 -15.25
CA SER A 225 7.63 -2.21 -14.83
C SER A 225 8.67 -1.17 -15.22
N PHE A 226 9.70 -1.01 -14.40
CA PHE A 226 10.75 -0.03 -14.60
C PHE A 226 12.07 -0.51 -13.99
N ALA A 227 13.19 0.12 -14.33
CA ALA A 227 14.50 -0.21 -13.79
C ALA A 227 15.13 1.00 -13.08
N ARG A 228 15.84 0.77 -11.98
CA ARG A 228 16.61 1.76 -11.22
C ARG A 228 17.83 1.09 -10.59
N GLU A 229 19.00 1.71 -10.70
CA GLU A 229 20.25 1.26 -10.05
C GLU A 229 20.52 -0.25 -10.18
N GLY A 230 20.31 -0.85 -11.35
CA GLY A 230 20.55 -2.29 -11.58
C GLY A 230 19.50 -3.24 -11.01
N LEU A 231 18.43 -2.72 -10.40
CA LEU A 231 17.22 -3.46 -10.07
C LEU A 231 16.13 -3.22 -11.10
N ARG A 232 15.27 -4.22 -11.27
CA ARG A 232 14.00 -4.11 -11.98
C ARG A 232 12.87 -4.22 -10.99
N PHE A 233 11.83 -3.44 -11.24
CA PHE A 233 10.65 -3.34 -10.42
C PHE A 233 9.40 -3.63 -11.26
N ARG A 234 8.42 -4.26 -10.63
CA ARG A 234 7.05 -4.41 -11.15
C ARG A 234 6.10 -3.75 -10.17
N GLN A 235 5.15 -2.99 -10.69
CA GLN A 235 4.11 -2.35 -9.89
C GLN A 235 2.76 -3.02 -10.14
N GLU A 236 2.09 -3.38 -9.05
CA GLU A 236 0.74 -3.93 -9.07
C GLU A 236 -0.18 -3.08 -8.18
N PRO A 237 -1.40 -2.74 -8.65
CA PRO A 237 -2.35 -1.96 -7.85
C PRO A 237 -2.85 -2.75 -6.64
N LEU A 238 -2.88 -2.09 -5.48
CA LEU A 238 -3.39 -2.65 -4.23
C LEU A 238 -4.29 -1.63 -3.53
N GLY A 239 -5.42 -1.31 -4.16
CA GLY A 239 -6.29 -0.21 -3.73
C GLY A 239 -5.61 1.15 -3.90
N ASP A 240 -5.56 1.92 -2.83
CA ASP A 240 -4.80 3.19 -2.74
C ASP A 240 -3.30 2.97 -2.50
N LEU A 241 -2.86 1.72 -2.33
CA LEU A 241 -1.45 1.33 -2.20
C LEU A 241 -0.93 0.64 -3.47
N ILE A 242 0.37 0.36 -3.46
CA ILE A 242 1.15 -0.26 -4.53
C ILE A 242 1.89 -1.45 -3.93
N HIS A 243 1.71 -2.62 -4.52
CA HIS A 243 2.65 -3.72 -4.34
C HIS A 243 3.77 -3.53 -5.38
N LEU A 244 5.01 -3.35 -4.91
CA LEU A 244 6.19 -3.40 -5.75
C LEU A 244 6.96 -4.68 -5.50
N SER A 245 7.25 -5.41 -6.57
CA SER A 245 8.23 -6.49 -6.55
C SER A 245 9.52 -6.01 -7.19
N ALA A 246 10.66 -6.31 -6.56
CA ALA A 246 12.00 -5.95 -7.02
C ALA A 246 12.87 -7.18 -7.22
N TRP A 247 13.72 -7.17 -8.25
CA TRP A 247 14.73 -8.21 -8.48
C TRP A 247 15.94 -7.61 -9.21
N ARG A 248 17.08 -8.30 -9.15
CA ARG A 248 18.27 -7.89 -9.90
C ARG A 248 17.99 -7.98 -11.39
N ASN A 249 18.38 -6.95 -12.14
CA ASN A 249 18.20 -6.94 -13.58
C ASN A 249 19.00 -8.11 -14.20
N GLY A 250 18.28 -9.11 -14.73
CA GLY A 250 18.89 -10.30 -15.32
C GLY A 250 19.03 -10.21 -16.84
N PRO A 251 19.78 -11.12 -17.48
CA PRO A 251 19.89 -11.18 -18.93
C PRO A 251 18.51 -11.25 -19.61
N LEU A 252 17.60 -12.06 -19.07
CA LEU A 252 16.23 -12.22 -19.59
C LEU A 252 15.35 -10.97 -19.46
N ASP A 253 15.76 -9.98 -18.67
CA ASP A 253 15.06 -8.70 -18.51
C ASP A 253 15.41 -7.68 -19.60
N THR A 254 16.43 -7.95 -20.40
CA THR A 254 16.76 -7.16 -21.61
C THR A 254 15.90 -7.54 -22.81
N LEU A 255 15.17 -8.65 -22.72
CA LEU A 255 14.31 -9.13 -23.79
C LEU A 255 13.03 -8.30 -23.89
N THR A 256 12.64 -7.97 -25.12
CA THR A 256 11.32 -7.38 -25.40
C THR A 256 10.21 -8.36 -25.04
N ALA A 257 8.98 -7.86 -24.87
CA ALA A 257 7.82 -8.71 -24.57
C ALA A 257 7.66 -9.86 -25.59
N ARG A 258 7.88 -9.56 -26.88
CA ARG A 258 7.81 -10.56 -27.96
C ARG A 258 8.94 -11.58 -27.91
N GLU A 259 10.16 -11.14 -27.64
CA GLU A 259 11.30 -12.04 -27.46
C GLU A 259 11.10 -12.96 -26.26
N ARG A 260 10.57 -12.43 -25.15
CA ARG A 260 10.26 -13.22 -23.94
C ARG A 260 9.15 -14.25 -24.22
N GLU A 261 8.09 -13.87 -24.92
CA GLU A 261 7.01 -14.78 -25.33
C GLU A 261 7.52 -15.95 -26.19
N ILE A 262 8.40 -15.66 -27.15
CA ILE A 262 9.08 -16.68 -27.97
C ILE A 262 9.99 -17.57 -27.10
N VAL A 263 10.83 -16.99 -26.24
CA VAL A 263 11.74 -17.72 -25.35
C VAL A 263 10.97 -18.67 -24.43
N VAL A 264 9.91 -18.20 -23.76
CA VAL A 264 9.08 -19.02 -22.86
C VAL A 264 8.45 -20.19 -23.63
N SER A 265 7.91 -19.93 -24.81
CA SER A 265 7.27 -20.95 -25.65
C SER A 265 8.26 -22.03 -26.10
N VAL A 266 9.46 -21.62 -26.52
CA VAL A 266 10.54 -22.51 -26.94
C VAL A 266 11.11 -23.31 -25.76
N CYS A 267 11.25 -22.70 -24.57
CA CYS A 267 11.68 -23.40 -23.37
C CYS A 267 10.64 -24.40 -22.84
N ARG A 268 9.35 -24.22 -23.18
CA ARG A 268 8.28 -25.20 -22.93
C ARG A 268 8.30 -26.40 -23.90
N GLY A 269 9.26 -26.45 -24.82
CA GLY A 269 9.43 -27.56 -25.77
C GLY A 269 8.71 -27.37 -27.10
N LEU A 270 7.98 -26.26 -27.31
CA LEU A 270 7.29 -26.00 -28.57
C LEU A 270 8.29 -25.87 -29.73
N SER A 271 7.91 -26.39 -30.90
CA SER A 271 8.60 -26.22 -32.17
C SER A 271 8.37 -24.82 -32.73
N TYR A 272 9.22 -24.37 -33.65
CA TYR A 272 9.06 -23.03 -34.25
C TYR A 272 7.73 -22.86 -34.98
N LYS A 273 7.15 -23.94 -35.51
CA LYS A 273 5.82 -23.92 -36.13
C LYS A 273 4.71 -23.71 -35.08
N GLU A 274 4.82 -24.37 -33.94
CA GLU A 274 3.87 -24.25 -32.83
C GLU A 274 3.95 -22.90 -32.16
N VAL A 275 5.13 -22.29 -32.08
CA VAL A 275 5.31 -20.91 -31.60
C VAL A 275 4.81 -19.91 -32.65
N ALA A 276 5.11 -20.11 -33.93
CA ALA A 276 4.73 -19.18 -35.00
C ALA A 276 3.21 -19.03 -35.16
N ARG A 277 2.45 -20.13 -35.03
CA ARG A 277 1.01 -20.19 -35.28
C ARG A 277 0.16 -19.23 -34.43
N PRO A 278 0.22 -19.25 -33.08
CA PRO A 278 -0.53 -18.32 -32.24
C PRO A 278 -0.05 -16.87 -32.39
N LEU A 279 1.21 -16.70 -32.81
CA LEU A 279 1.88 -15.42 -32.94
C LEU A 279 1.66 -14.73 -34.29
N GLY A 280 1.05 -15.42 -35.26
CA GLY A 280 0.76 -14.88 -36.60
C GLY A 280 2.00 -14.55 -37.43
N ILE A 281 3.12 -15.25 -37.20
CA ILE A 281 4.41 -15.02 -37.90
C ILE A 281 4.90 -16.29 -38.59
N ALA A 282 5.93 -16.19 -39.43
CA ALA A 282 6.55 -17.37 -40.04
C ALA A 282 7.49 -18.10 -39.04
N PRO A 283 7.67 -19.43 -39.17
CA PRO A 283 8.64 -20.17 -38.35
C PRO A 283 10.08 -19.65 -38.48
N SER A 284 10.46 -19.13 -39.66
CA SER A 284 11.75 -18.49 -39.88
C SER A 284 11.90 -17.18 -39.08
N THR A 285 10.82 -16.41 -38.91
CA THR A 285 10.79 -15.22 -38.06
C THR A 285 11.04 -15.58 -36.59
N VAL A 286 10.47 -16.68 -36.10
CA VAL A 286 10.76 -17.20 -34.76
C VAL A 286 12.26 -17.52 -34.61
N SER A 287 12.85 -18.19 -35.61
CA SER A 287 14.29 -18.48 -35.62
C SER A 287 15.14 -17.21 -35.58
N ASN A 288 14.78 -16.18 -36.35
CA ASN A 288 15.49 -14.90 -36.36
C ASN A 288 15.38 -14.16 -35.01
N HIS A 289 14.21 -14.22 -34.36
CA HIS A 289 14.06 -13.69 -33.00
C HIS A 289 14.97 -14.43 -32.01
N LEU A 290 15.03 -15.76 -32.08
CA LEU A 290 15.90 -16.56 -31.20
C LEU A 290 17.39 -16.26 -31.43
N TYR A 291 17.80 -16.06 -32.68
CA TYR A 291 19.18 -15.65 -32.98
C TYR A 291 19.53 -14.32 -32.30
N ARG A 292 18.68 -13.30 -32.43
CA ARG A 292 18.87 -12.00 -31.75
C ARG A 292 18.83 -12.12 -30.23
N VAL A 293 17.99 -13.01 -29.70
CA VAL A 293 17.95 -13.33 -28.27
C VAL A 293 19.28 -13.94 -27.82
N PHE A 294 19.82 -14.91 -28.57
CA PHE A 294 21.11 -15.53 -28.25
C PHE A 294 22.23 -14.50 -28.23
N GLU A 295 22.29 -13.60 -29.22
CA GLU A 295 23.24 -12.48 -29.22
C GLU A 295 23.05 -11.56 -28.02
N LYS A 296 21.81 -11.12 -27.74
CA LYS A 296 21.51 -10.24 -26.60
C LYS A 296 21.88 -10.83 -25.25
N LEU A 297 21.72 -12.15 -25.10
CA LEU A 297 21.98 -12.86 -23.86
C LEU A 297 23.43 -13.37 -23.75
N GLY A 298 24.23 -13.25 -24.82
CA GLY A 298 25.60 -13.77 -24.86
C GLY A 298 25.68 -15.30 -24.76
N ILE A 299 24.65 -15.99 -25.26
CA ILE A 299 24.57 -17.46 -25.26
C ILE A 299 24.55 -17.99 -26.69
N THR A 300 24.82 -19.28 -26.85
CA THR A 300 24.95 -19.90 -28.18
C THR A 300 23.99 -21.06 -28.40
N SER A 301 23.30 -21.51 -27.36
CA SER A 301 22.43 -22.69 -27.46
C SER A 301 21.08 -22.55 -26.78
N ARG A 302 20.11 -23.32 -27.30
CA ARG A 302 18.80 -23.51 -26.66
C ARG A 302 18.92 -24.12 -25.27
N THR A 303 19.94 -24.94 -25.03
CA THR A 303 20.21 -25.54 -23.71
C THR A 303 20.66 -24.48 -22.71
N GLU A 304 21.55 -23.57 -23.10
CA GLU A 304 21.94 -22.42 -22.26
C GLU A 304 20.74 -21.49 -22.01
N LEU A 305 19.91 -21.24 -23.02
CA LEU A 305 18.68 -20.48 -22.86
C LEU A 305 17.73 -21.16 -21.87
N ALA A 306 17.54 -22.48 -22.00
CA ALA A 306 16.71 -23.25 -21.08
C ALA A 306 17.30 -23.28 -19.67
N LYS A 307 18.63 -23.27 -19.52
CA LYS A 307 19.30 -23.12 -18.22
C LYS A 307 18.99 -21.76 -17.60
N LEU A 308 19.20 -20.65 -18.32
CA LEU A 308 18.86 -19.31 -17.84
C LEU A 308 17.37 -19.17 -17.48
N VAL A 309 16.48 -19.72 -18.31
CA VAL A 309 15.03 -19.69 -18.05
C VAL A 309 14.67 -20.60 -16.89
N SER A 310 15.23 -21.80 -16.75
CA SER A 310 14.93 -22.71 -15.64
C SER A 310 15.51 -22.21 -14.31
N GLU A 311 16.67 -21.58 -14.33
CA GLU A 311 17.23 -20.83 -13.21
C GLU A 311 16.37 -19.62 -12.84
N THR A 312 15.50 -19.16 -13.74
CA THR A 312 14.53 -18.08 -13.49
C THR A 312 13.16 -18.65 -13.10
N VAL A 313 12.70 -19.76 -13.70
CA VAL A 313 11.36 -20.37 -13.55
C VAL A 313 11.26 -21.35 -12.37
N ARG A 314 12.36 -21.98 -11.92
CA ARG A 314 12.40 -22.63 -10.58
C ARG A 314 12.31 -21.63 -9.42
N LEU A 315 12.13 -20.34 -9.74
CA LEU A 315 11.93 -19.20 -8.84
C LEU A 315 10.68 -18.38 -9.24
N HIS A 316 9.77 -18.98 -10.00
CA HIS A 316 8.45 -18.44 -10.34
C HIS A 316 7.38 -19.40 -9.85
#